data_AF-A0A497XRU4-F1
#
_entry.id   AF-A0A497XRU4-F1
#
_cell.length_a   1.000
_cell.length_b   1.000
_cell.length_c   1.000
_cell.angle_alpha   90.00
_cell.angle_beta   90.00
_cell.angle_gamma   90.00
#
_symmetry.space_group_name_H-M   'P 1'
#
loop_
_entity.id
_entity.type
_entity.pdbx_description
1 polymer ?
#
loop_
_entity_poly.entity_id
_entity_poly.type
_entity_poly.pdbx_seq_one_letter_code
_entity_poly.pdbx_strand_id
1 'polypeptide(L)'
;MEQDITLWAWILWLLKVLILAALIGIPFLVIVVLVSQAVYNKFAKRIEKSLEDKYKQKGFTLIEVLVVLIILGLIAAIIVPRITGRVDEAKIETTKIQLKAIKDALEQYKLDNGMYPTTEQGLKALVEKPTTPPEPPRWRKYLDKVPKDGWDRDFIYISPGVNHPYELRSKGPDGEEGTEDDIDVWNL
;
A
#
# COMPACT_ATOMS: atom_id res chain seq x y z
N MET A 1 -31.39 -22.67 45.05
CA MET A 1 -30.04 -23.04 44.57
C MET A 1 -30.19 -23.78 43.24
N GLU A 2 -30.63 -23.09 42.17
CA GLU A 2 -31.01 -23.76 40.92
C GLU A 2 -30.59 -22.99 39.65
N GLN A 3 -29.69 -22.00 39.78
CA GLN A 3 -29.21 -21.23 38.62
C GLN A 3 -27.88 -21.74 38.02
N ASP A 4 -27.17 -22.68 38.65
CA ASP A 4 -25.86 -23.11 38.15
C ASP A 4 -25.92 -24.03 36.93
N ILE A 5 -26.95 -24.89 36.79
CA ILE A 5 -26.97 -25.94 35.76
C ILE A 5 -27.07 -25.36 34.33
N THR A 6 -27.76 -24.24 34.16
CA THR A 6 -27.92 -23.62 32.84
C THR A 6 -26.63 -22.96 32.34
N LEU A 7 -25.86 -22.32 33.22
CA LEU A 7 -24.62 -21.64 32.87
C LEU A 7 -23.55 -22.63 32.39
N TRP A 8 -23.39 -23.76 33.09
CA TRP A 8 -22.47 -24.82 32.72
C TRP A 8 -22.85 -25.51 31.40
N ALA A 9 -24.16 -25.66 31.12
CA ALA A 9 -24.64 -26.17 29.83
C ALA A 9 -24.29 -25.23 28.66
N TRP A 10 -24.42 -23.91 28.86
CA TRP A 10 -24.03 -22.91 27.84
C TRP A 10 -22.51 -22.86 27.62
N ILE A 11 -21.71 -22.98 28.67
CA ILE A 11 -20.24 -23.00 28.57
C ILE A 11 -19.77 -24.24 27.79
N LEU A 12 -20.31 -25.41 28.12
CA LEU A 12 -19.98 -26.66 27.42
C LEU A 12 -20.46 -26.65 25.96
N TRP A 13 -21.61 -26.02 25.68
CA TRP A 13 -22.10 -25.86 24.31
C TRP A 13 -21.19 -24.91 23.50
N LEU A 14 -20.79 -23.78 24.09
CA LEU A 14 -19.86 -22.82 23.47
C LEU A 14 -18.50 -23.46 23.17
N LEU A 15 -17.97 -24.25 24.11
CA LEU A 15 -16.69 -24.94 23.95
C LEU A 15 -16.75 -25.94 22.79
N LYS A 16 -17.85 -26.69 22.65
CA LYS A 16 -18.07 -27.63 21.54
C LYS A 16 -18.15 -26.92 20.19
N VAL A 17 -18.82 -25.78 20.11
CA VAL A 17 -18.93 -24.98 18.88
C VAL A 17 -17.56 -24.42 18.45
N LEU A 18 -16.75 -23.94 19.40
CA LEU A 18 -15.41 -23.43 19.12
C LEU A 18 -14.45 -24.51 18.62
N ILE A 19 -14.50 -25.71 19.22
CA ILE A 19 -13.67 -26.86 18.82
C ILE A 19 -14.07 -27.35 17.40
N LEU A 20 -15.37 -27.41 17.10
CA LEU A 20 -15.86 -27.84 15.78
C LEU A 20 -15.48 -26.83 14.68
N ALA A 21 -15.53 -25.53 14.96
CA ALA A 21 -15.18 -24.49 14.00
C ALA A 21 -13.67 -24.48 13.67
N ALA A 22 -12.81 -24.83 14.63
CA ALA A 22 -11.36 -24.95 14.43
C ALA A 22 -10.99 -26.14 13.51
N LEU A 23 -11.76 -27.23 13.53
CA LEU A 23 -11.54 -28.42 12.68
C LEU A 23 -11.90 -28.19 11.21
N ILE A 24 -12.82 -27.26 10.91
CA ILE A 24 -13.33 -26.99 9.55
C ILE A 24 -12.53 -25.86 8.86
N GLY A 25 -11.54 -25.27 9.55
CA GLY A 25 -10.75 -24.16 8.99
C GLY A 25 -11.57 -22.90 8.73
N ILE A 26 -12.67 -22.72 9.47
CA ILE A 26 -13.55 -21.57 9.30
C ILE A 26 -12.79 -20.33 9.78
N PRO A 27 -12.61 -19.31 8.93
CA PRO A 27 -11.92 -18.08 9.31
C PRO A 27 -12.61 -17.49 10.55
N PHE A 28 -11.81 -17.08 11.53
CA PHE A 28 -12.29 -16.46 12.77
C PHE A 28 -13.30 -15.32 12.51
N LEU A 29 -13.17 -14.64 11.36
CA LEU A 29 -14.12 -13.66 10.84
C LEU A 29 -15.56 -14.18 10.69
N VAL A 30 -15.78 -15.42 10.25
CA VAL A 30 -17.13 -16.00 10.11
C VAL A 30 -17.75 -16.29 11.48
N ILE A 31 -16.95 -16.75 12.44
CA ILE A 31 -17.41 -16.94 13.84
C ILE A 31 -17.79 -15.58 14.44
N VAL A 32 -16.98 -14.55 14.22
CA VAL A 32 -17.27 -13.18 14.66
C VAL A 32 -18.55 -12.65 14.00
N VAL A 33 -18.76 -12.90 12.70
CA VAL A 33 -19.97 -12.50 11.97
C VAL A 33 -21.20 -13.22 12.53
N LEU A 34 -21.14 -14.52 12.78
CA LEU A 34 -22.26 -15.29 13.31
C LEU A 34 -22.61 -14.90 14.75
N VAL A 35 -21.61 -14.67 15.60
CA VAL A 35 -21.81 -14.17 16.96
C VAL A 35 -22.37 -12.75 16.91
N SER A 36 -21.88 -11.89 16.01
CA SER A 36 -22.40 -10.55 15.79
C SER A 36 -23.86 -10.57 15.33
N GLN A 37 -24.24 -11.46 14.41
CA GLN A 37 -25.62 -11.67 13.96
C GLN A 37 -26.53 -12.19 15.08
N ALA A 38 -26.05 -13.13 15.89
CA ALA A 38 -26.82 -13.66 17.02
C ALA A 38 -27.05 -12.60 18.11
N VAL A 39 -26.01 -11.81 18.42
CA VAL A 39 -26.12 -10.66 19.34
C VAL A 39 -27.04 -9.61 18.76
N TYR A 40 -26.89 -9.27 17.47
CA TYR A 40 -27.75 -8.33 16.76
C TYR A 40 -29.21 -8.77 16.81
N ASN A 41 -29.52 -10.04 16.53
CA ASN A 41 -30.89 -10.55 16.56
C ASN A 41 -31.47 -10.55 17.99
N LYS A 42 -30.66 -10.82 19.02
CA LYS A 42 -31.10 -10.76 20.42
C LYS A 42 -31.31 -9.33 20.90
N PHE A 43 -30.50 -8.39 20.39
CA PHE A 43 -30.58 -6.97 20.68
C PHE A 43 -31.74 -6.31 19.93
N ALA A 44 -31.91 -6.61 18.65
CA ALA A 44 -33.01 -6.14 17.80
C ALA A 44 -34.37 -6.58 18.32
N LYS A 45 -34.54 -7.84 18.72
CA LYS A 45 -35.79 -8.30 19.38
C LYS A 45 -36.07 -7.61 20.71
N ARG A 46 -35.03 -7.18 21.42
CA ARG A 46 -35.16 -6.48 22.71
C ARG A 46 -35.48 -5.00 22.52
N ILE A 47 -35.05 -4.41 21.40
CA ILE A 47 -35.41 -3.07 20.96
C ILE A 47 -36.86 -3.06 20.43
N GLU A 48 -37.26 -4.02 19.59
CA GLU A 48 -38.62 -4.09 19.04
C GLU A 48 -39.67 -4.21 20.15
N LYS A 49 -39.40 -5.03 21.18
CA LYS A 49 -40.25 -5.13 22.38
C LYS A 49 -40.27 -3.86 23.26
N SER A 50 -39.31 -2.95 23.07
CA SER A 50 -39.21 -1.68 23.78
C SER A 50 -39.75 -0.49 22.97
N LEU A 51 -40.08 -0.69 21.68
CA LEU A 51 -40.64 0.35 20.82
C LEU A 51 -42.18 0.41 20.89
N GLU A 52 -42.82 -0.54 21.59
CA GLU A 52 -44.25 -0.51 21.92
C GLU A 52 -44.56 0.21 23.26
N ASP A 53 -43.56 0.89 23.85
CA ASP A 53 -43.77 1.73 25.03
C ASP A 53 -43.38 3.18 24.72
N LYS A 54 -44.42 3.98 24.47
CA LYS A 54 -44.55 5.43 24.68
C LYS A 54 -43.31 6.28 24.41
N TYR A 55 -43.46 7.17 23.42
CA TYR A 55 -42.79 8.47 23.31
C TYR A 55 -42.39 9.07 24.66
N LYS A 56 -41.16 8.78 25.09
CA LYS A 56 -40.40 9.61 26.01
C LYS A 56 -39.19 10.04 25.22
N GLN A 57 -39.24 11.27 24.70
CA GLN A 57 -38.03 11.94 24.23
C GLN A 57 -37.09 12.06 25.44
N LYS A 58 -36.20 11.08 25.59
CA LYS A 58 -35.04 11.19 26.46
C LYS A 58 -34.03 12.02 25.66
N GLY A 59 -33.82 13.27 26.09
CA GLY A 59 -32.73 14.09 25.56
C GLY A 59 -31.39 13.39 25.79
N PHE A 60 -30.45 13.61 24.86
CA PHE A 60 -29.08 13.11 24.97
C PHE A 60 -28.47 13.48 26.32
N THR A 61 -27.85 12.50 26.97
CA THR A 61 -27.13 12.76 28.22
C THR A 61 -25.70 13.19 27.90
N LEU A 62 -25.13 14.11 28.70
CA LEU A 62 -23.74 14.53 28.55
C LEU A 62 -22.75 13.35 28.59
N ILE A 63 -23.05 12.34 29.39
CA ILE A 63 -22.22 11.15 29.52
C ILE A 63 -22.20 10.29 28.26
N GLU A 64 -23.29 10.29 27.48
CA GLU A 64 -23.39 9.55 26.23
C GLU A 64 -22.53 10.19 25.13
N VAL A 65 -22.52 11.52 25.06
CA VAL A 65 -21.60 12.26 24.18
C VAL A 65 -20.14 12.06 24.62
N LEU A 66 -19.86 12.04 25.92
CA LEU A 66 -18.52 11.82 26.47
C LEU A 66 -17.96 10.44 26.06
N VAL A 67 -18.76 9.38 26.19
CA VAL A 67 -18.35 8.03 25.80
C VAL A 67 -18.06 7.94 24.30
N VAL A 68 -18.87 8.58 23.45
CA VAL A 68 -18.63 8.61 21.99
C VAL A 68 -17.31 9.31 21.67
N LEU A 69 -17.02 10.45 22.30
CA LEU A 69 -15.75 11.17 22.11
C LEU A 69 -14.54 10.36 22.55
N ILE A 70 -14.65 9.60 23.64
CA ILE A 70 -13.60 8.68 24.10
C ILE A 70 -13.34 7.60 23.04
N ILE A 71 -14.39 6.94 22.54
CA ILE A 71 -14.26 5.91 21.51
C ILE A 71 -13.65 6.49 20.21
N LEU A 72 -14.09 7.68 19.78
CA LEU A 72 -13.53 8.37 18.62
C LEU A 72 -12.04 8.71 18.82
N GLY A 73 -11.64 9.19 20.00
CA GLY A 73 -10.25 9.47 20.33
C GLY A 73 -9.36 8.21 20.31
N LEU A 74 -9.86 7.10 20.86
CA LEU A 74 -9.16 5.82 20.85
C LEU A 74 -8.99 5.27 19.42
N ILE A 75 -10.02 5.36 18.58
CA ILE A 75 -9.97 4.91 17.19
C ILE A 75 -8.98 5.79 16.39
N ALA A 76 -9.05 7.11 16.55
CA ALA A 76 -8.14 8.04 15.86
C ALA A 76 -6.66 7.78 16.21
N ALA A 77 -6.36 7.45 17.46
CA ALA A 77 -4.99 7.14 17.90
C ALA A 77 -4.38 5.89 17.24
N ILE A 78 -5.21 4.89 16.88
CA ILE A 78 -4.74 3.60 16.35
C ILE A 78 -4.57 3.62 14.82
N ILE A 79 -5.36 4.43 14.11
CA ILE A 79 -5.39 4.43 12.63
C ILE A 79 -4.17 5.14 12.02
N VAL A 80 -3.66 6.20 12.66
CA VAL A 80 -2.60 7.06 12.10
C VAL A 80 -1.28 6.32 11.78
N PRO A 81 -0.70 5.48 12.67
CA PRO A 81 0.66 4.98 12.45
C PRO A 81 0.78 3.77 11.49
N ARG A 82 -0.30 3.24 10.89
CA ARG A 82 -0.25 1.94 10.18
C ARG A 82 0.04 2.01 8.66
N ILE A 83 0.27 3.18 8.07
CA ILE A 83 0.27 3.33 6.60
C ILE A 83 1.66 3.69 6.02
N THR A 84 2.62 4.17 6.81
CA THR A 84 3.82 4.81 6.26
C THR A 84 4.87 3.84 5.71
N GLY A 85 5.27 2.81 6.46
CA GLY A 85 6.43 1.97 6.07
C GLY A 85 6.23 1.12 4.79
N ARG A 86 5.03 0.59 4.54
CA ARG A 86 4.78 -0.28 3.37
C ARG A 86 4.71 0.50 2.05
N VAL A 87 4.40 1.79 2.13
CA VAL A 87 4.32 2.66 0.95
C VAL A 87 5.73 2.93 0.42
N ASP A 88 6.68 3.21 1.30
CA ASP A 88 8.05 3.55 0.89
C ASP A 88 8.78 2.33 0.31
N GLU A 89 8.63 1.15 0.90
CA GLU A 89 9.15 -0.10 0.31
C GLU A 89 8.59 -0.36 -1.10
N ALA A 90 7.28 -0.16 -1.30
CA ALA A 90 6.65 -0.34 -2.60
C ALA A 90 7.17 0.69 -3.64
N LYS A 91 7.45 1.93 -3.22
CA LYS A 91 8.04 2.96 -4.08
C LYS A 91 9.48 2.62 -4.46
N ILE A 92 10.29 2.13 -3.52
CA ILE A 92 11.65 1.65 -3.78
C ILE A 92 11.61 0.55 -4.82
N GLU A 93 10.79 -0.49 -4.63
CA GLU A 93 10.69 -1.61 -5.57
C GLU A 93 10.18 -1.18 -6.95
N THR A 94 9.21 -0.27 -7.01
CA THR A 94 8.73 0.31 -8.28
C THR A 94 9.86 1.05 -9.00
N THR A 95 10.66 1.82 -8.26
CA THR A 95 11.81 2.56 -8.79
C THR A 95 12.86 1.60 -9.36
N LYS A 96 13.17 0.51 -8.67
CA LYS A 96 14.11 -0.52 -9.16
C LYS A 96 13.63 -1.16 -10.47
N ILE A 97 12.33 -1.47 -10.58
CA ILE A 97 11.74 -2.03 -11.80
C ILE A 97 11.88 -1.07 -12.97
N GLN A 98 11.60 0.22 -12.76
CA GLN A 98 11.71 1.24 -13.80
C GLN A 98 13.16 1.50 -14.21
N LEU A 99 14.11 1.51 -13.27
CA LEU A 99 15.53 1.60 -13.57
C LEU A 99 15.98 0.46 -14.49
N LYS A 100 15.54 -0.78 -14.21
CA LYS A 100 15.82 -1.94 -15.09
C LYS A 100 15.19 -1.77 -16.47
N ALA A 101 13.95 -1.30 -16.56
CA ALA A 101 13.31 -1.05 -17.85
C ALA A 101 14.04 0.02 -18.69
N ILE A 102 14.51 1.10 -18.04
CA ILE A 102 15.32 2.12 -18.71
C ILE A 102 16.68 1.55 -19.13
N LYS A 103 17.33 0.75 -18.27
CA LYS A 103 18.59 0.06 -18.59
C LYS A 103 18.46 -0.77 -19.86
N ASP A 104 17.44 -1.62 -19.93
CA ASP A 104 17.19 -2.49 -21.08
C ASP A 104 16.96 -1.66 -22.36
N ALA A 105 16.23 -0.55 -22.26
CA ALA A 105 16.02 0.37 -23.38
C ALA A 105 17.32 1.05 -23.83
N LEU A 106 18.19 1.46 -22.89
CA LEU A 106 19.51 2.03 -23.19
C LEU A 106 20.42 1.00 -23.86
N GLU A 107 20.40 -0.24 -23.39
CA GLU A 107 21.17 -1.34 -24.00
C GLU A 107 20.71 -1.60 -25.43
N GLN A 108 19.39 -1.66 -25.67
CA GLN A 108 18.85 -1.78 -27.03
C GLN A 108 19.23 -0.59 -27.91
N TYR A 109 19.17 0.64 -27.37
CA TYR A 109 19.60 1.84 -28.10
C TYR A 109 21.06 1.71 -28.54
N LYS A 110 21.94 1.24 -27.65
CA LYS A 110 23.34 1.00 -27.98
C LYS A 110 23.53 -0.13 -28.99
N LEU A 111 22.75 -1.20 -28.92
CA LEU A 111 22.83 -2.30 -29.89
C LEU A 111 22.51 -1.83 -31.31
N ASP A 112 21.51 -0.96 -31.47
CA ASP A 112 21.10 -0.45 -32.78
C ASP A 112 22.01 0.66 -33.30
N ASN A 113 22.45 1.57 -32.41
CA ASN A 113 23.14 2.80 -32.79
C ASN A 113 24.65 2.78 -32.51
N GLY A 114 25.16 1.76 -31.84
CA GLY A 114 26.57 1.60 -31.45
C GLY A 114 26.99 2.43 -30.24
N MET A 115 26.12 3.30 -29.72
CA MET A 115 26.43 4.24 -28.65
C MET A 115 25.22 4.51 -27.76
N TYR A 116 25.46 4.96 -26.53
CA TYR A 116 24.38 5.45 -25.66
C TYR A 116 24.02 6.92 -26.00
N PRO A 117 22.80 7.38 -25.64
CA PRO A 117 22.47 8.79 -25.72
C PRO A 117 23.43 9.65 -24.90
N THR A 118 23.69 10.88 -25.33
CA THR A 118 24.51 11.82 -24.54
C THR A 118 23.71 12.38 -23.36
N THR A 119 24.38 12.97 -22.36
CA THR A 119 23.69 13.67 -21.26
C THR A 119 22.75 14.78 -21.78
N GLU A 120 23.14 15.48 -22.84
CA GLU A 120 22.30 16.54 -23.46
C GLU A 120 21.04 15.98 -24.13
N GLN A 121 21.15 14.81 -24.77
CA GLN A 121 20.01 14.09 -25.33
C GLN A 121 19.11 13.52 -24.21
N GLY A 122 19.74 13.02 -23.15
CA GLY A 122 19.09 12.47 -21.97
C GLY A 122 18.24 11.22 -22.28
N LEU A 123 17.37 10.87 -21.33
CA LEU A 123 16.43 9.74 -21.49
C LEU A 123 15.34 10.00 -22.53
N LYS A 124 15.15 11.27 -22.96
CA LYS A 124 14.18 11.62 -24.01
C LYS A 124 14.53 10.99 -25.35
N ALA A 125 15.82 10.72 -25.61
CA ALA A 125 16.27 10.01 -26.81
C ALA A 125 15.72 8.58 -26.95
N LEU A 126 15.20 7.99 -25.86
CA LEU A 126 14.54 6.69 -25.87
C LEU A 126 13.09 6.75 -26.36
N VAL A 127 12.46 7.93 -26.30
CA VAL A 127 11.05 8.14 -26.65
C VAL A 127 10.92 8.84 -28.00
N GLU A 128 11.76 9.83 -28.25
CA GLU A 128 11.76 10.64 -29.47
C GLU A 128 13.14 10.65 -30.12
N LYS A 129 13.18 10.78 -31.45
CA LYS A 129 14.45 10.81 -32.17
C LYS A 129 15.21 12.09 -31.80
N PRO A 130 16.42 11.98 -31.23
CA PRO A 130 17.19 13.17 -30.90
C PRO A 130 17.62 13.91 -32.18
N THR A 131 17.49 15.24 -32.16
CA THR A 131 17.92 16.13 -33.24
C THR A 131 19.31 16.71 -32.99
N THR A 132 19.85 16.52 -31.79
CA THR A 132 21.20 16.97 -31.43
C THR A 132 22.24 15.93 -31.88
N PRO A 133 23.36 16.37 -32.48
CA PRO A 133 24.46 15.47 -32.78
C PRO A 133 24.99 14.79 -31.51
N PRO A 134 25.41 13.52 -31.58
CA PRO A 134 25.42 12.66 -32.76
C PRO A 134 24.03 12.08 -33.07
N GLU A 135 23.64 12.15 -34.35
CA GLU A 135 22.37 11.58 -34.79
C GLU A 135 22.44 10.03 -34.82
N PRO A 136 21.48 9.33 -34.21
CA PRO A 136 21.45 7.87 -34.21
C PRO A 136 21.19 7.31 -35.61
N PRO A 137 22.06 6.42 -36.12
CA PRO A 137 21.94 5.89 -37.47
C PRO A 137 20.73 4.95 -37.67
N ARG A 138 20.27 4.27 -36.60
CA ARG A 138 19.16 3.30 -36.64
C ARG A 138 18.20 3.52 -35.47
N TRP A 139 17.72 4.75 -35.33
CA TRP A 139 16.78 5.07 -34.27
C TRP A 139 15.41 4.39 -34.47
N ARG A 140 14.88 3.85 -33.38
CA ARG A 140 13.49 3.45 -33.22
C ARG A 140 12.99 3.93 -31.86
N LYS A 141 11.68 3.87 -31.64
CA LYS A 141 11.11 4.14 -30.33
C LYS A 141 11.44 3.00 -29.37
N TYR A 142 12.17 3.28 -28.28
CA TYR A 142 12.59 2.29 -27.28
C TYR A 142 11.67 2.27 -26.05
N LEU A 143 11.08 3.42 -25.72
CA LEU A 143 10.11 3.58 -24.65
C LEU A 143 8.89 4.36 -25.13
N ASP A 144 7.71 4.03 -24.59
CA ASP A 144 6.50 4.79 -24.89
C ASP A 144 6.49 6.17 -24.24
N LYS A 145 7.00 6.23 -23.02
CA LYS A 145 7.24 7.44 -22.22
C LYS A 145 8.41 7.15 -21.28
N VAL A 146 9.13 8.19 -20.86
CA VAL A 146 10.14 8.04 -19.80
C VAL A 146 9.37 7.79 -18.49
N PRO A 147 9.59 6.64 -17.81
CA PRO A 147 8.99 6.42 -16.51
C PRO A 147 9.64 7.33 -15.47
N LYS A 148 8.89 7.63 -14.41
CA LYS A 148 9.33 8.41 -13.25
C LYS A 148 9.43 7.51 -12.04
N ASP A 149 10.32 7.84 -11.11
CA ASP A 149 10.54 7.07 -9.89
C ASP A 149 9.27 6.94 -9.00
N GLY A 150 9.37 6.15 -7.91
CA GLY A 150 8.27 5.93 -6.97
C GLY A 150 7.77 7.18 -6.24
N TRP A 151 8.47 8.31 -6.36
CA TRP A 151 8.11 9.61 -5.81
C TRP A 151 7.72 10.62 -6.92
N ASP A 152 7.45 10.13 -8.13
CA ASP A 152 7.06 10.92 -9.32
C ASP A 152 8.11 11.93 -9.81
N ARG A 153 9.40 11.65 -9.55
CA ARG A 153 10.52 12.47 -10.02
C ARG A 153 11.23 11.81 -11.20
N ASP A 154 11.92 12.64 -11.97
CA ASP A 154 12.69 12.18 -13.12
C ASP A 154 13.99 11.51 -12.68
N PHE A 155 14.42 10.49 -13.44
CA PHE A 155 15.70 9.83 -13.23
C PHE A 155 16.86 10.71 -13.69
N ILE A 156 17.98 10.63 -12.98
CA ILE A 156 19.21 11.30 -13.36
C ILE A 156 19.97 10.37 -14.31
N TYR A 157 20.31 10.89 -15.48
CA TYR A 157 21.07 10.18 -16.50
C TYR A 157 22.30 10.99 -16.90
N ILE A 158 23.48 10.39 -16.81
CA ILE A 158 24.75 11.00 -17.18
C ILE A 158 25.54 10.02 -18.05
N SER A 159 25.95 10.45 -19.24
CA SER A 159 26.81 9.68 -20.14
C SER A 159 27.88 10.56 -20.77
N PRO A 160 29.17 10.17 -20.69
CA PRO A 160 29.71 8.96 -20.06
C PRO A 160 29.64 9.02 -18.52
N GLY A 161 29.52 7.86 -17.86
CA GLY A 161 29.62 7.74 -16.40
C GLY A 161 31.07 7.59 -15.92
N VAL A 162 31.29 7.70 -14.60
CA VAL A 162 32.64 7.60 -14.01
C VAL A 162 33.21 6.18 -14.07
N ASN A 163 32.46 5.20 -13.55
CA ASN A 163 32.89 3.79 -13.48
C ASN A 163 32.17 2.87 -14.48
N HIS A 164 31.06 3.36 -15.04
CA HIS A 164 30.18 2.62 -15.94
C HIS A 164 29.96 3.41 -17.22
N PRO A 165 29.49 2.79 -18.32
CA PRO A 165 29.26 3.50 -19.57
C PRO A 165 28.29 4.68 -19.45
N TYR A 166 27.40 4.63 -18.46
CA TYR A 166 26.53 5.71 -18.05
C TYR A 166 26.15 5.53 -16.57
N GLU A 167 25.72 6.63 -15.96
CA GLU A 167 25.09 6.64 -14.65
C GLU A 167 23.58 6.82 -14.83
N LEU A 168 22.81 6.01 -14.10
CA LEU A 168 21.37 6.09 -14.05
C LEU A 168 20.94 5.84 -12.61
N ARG A 169 20.34 6.86 -11.98
CA ARG A 169 19.95 6.82 -10.56
C ARG A 169 18.67 7.61 -10.27
N SER A 170 18.01 7.27 -9.17
CA SER A 170 16.94 8.05 -8.53
C SER A 170 17.43 8.62 -7.21
N LYS A 171 16.94 9.81 -6.85
CA LYS A 171 17.22 10.55 -5.61
C LYS A 171 16.68 9.94 -4.31
N GLY A 172 16.19 8.71 -4.36
CA GLY A 172 15.69 8.02 -3.16
C GLY A 172 14.53 8.69 -2.41
N PRO A 173 14.12 8.17 -1.25
CA PRO A 173 13.11 8.78 -0.40
C PRO A 173 13.28 10.28 -0.10
N ASP A 174 14.52 10.77 0.07
CA ASP A 174 14.78 12.15 0.52
C ASP A 174 14.71 13.20 -0.61
N GLY A 175 15.01 12.80 -1.86
CA GLY A 175 15.01 13.71 -3.00
C GLY A 175 16.24 14.61 -3.13
N GLU A 176 17.27 14.34 -2.35
CA GLU A 176 18.59 14.95 -2.47
C GLU A 176 19.47 14.07 -3.36
N GLU A 177 20.53 14.63 -3.96
CA GLU A 177 21.42 13.87 -4.83
C GLU A 177 22.72 13.57 -4.08
N GLY A 178 23.24 12.34 -4.22
CA GLY A 178 24.51 11.95 -3.61
C GLY A 178 24.41 11.57 -2.13
N THR A 179 23.20 11.27 -1.66
CA THR A 179 22.90 10.71 -0.34
C THR A 179 22.94 9.18 -0.38
N GLU A 180 22.94 8.53 0.79
CA GLU A 180 23.04 7.06 0.89
C GLU A 180 21.78 6.32 0.41
N ASP A 181 20.66 7.03 0.25
CA ASP A 181 19.38 6.49 -0.16
C ASP A 181 19.14 6.58 -1.68
N ASP A 182 20.10 7.17 -2.43
CA ASP A 182 20.15 7.13 -3.89
C ASP A 182 20.05 5.69 -4.38
N ILE A 183 19.15 5.44 -5.33
CA ILE A 183 18.98 4.11 -5.93
C ILE A 183 19.61 4.14 -7.32
N ASP A 184 20.77 3.52 -7.45
CA ASP A 184 21.49 3.40 -8.72
C ASP A 184 21.21 2.06 -9.42
N VAL A 185 21.26 2.08 -10.76
CA VAL A 185 20.95 0.90 -11.56
C VAL A 185 22.01 -0.22 -11.47
N TRP A 186 23.20 0.10 -10.97
CA TRP A 186 24.35 -0.82 -10.93
C TRP A 186 24.43 -1.57 -9.60
N ASN A 187 23.74 -1.10 -8.55
CA ASN A 187 23.68 -1.64 -7.20
C ASN A 187 22.27 -2.12 -6.78
N LEU A 188 21.47 -2.61 -7.75
CA LEU A 188 20.09 -3.07 -7.54
C LEU A 188 19.95 -4.44 -6.87
#